data_AF-A0A2N4ULV5-F1
#
_entry.id   AF-A0A2N4ULV5-F1
#
_cell.length_a   1.000
_cell.length_b   1.000
_cell.length_c   1.000
_cell.angle_alpha   90.00
_cell.angle_beta   90.00
_cell.angle_gamma   90.00
#
_symmetry.space_group_name_H-M   'P 1'
#
loop_
_entity.id
_entity.type
_entity.pdbx_description
1 polymer ?
#
loop_
_entity_poly.entity_id
_entity_poly.type
_entity_poly.pdbx_seq_one_letter_code
_entity_poly.pdbx_strand_id
1 'polypeptide(L)'
;MYEVFTYKVDAMKFIQTTAARGGYSRYSSGIIKSKKLETFLYKLEDRYRISATKQMRYRAKKRGEANTTIVLLQEDQNIYFWLMVSEGFGAVAECEKLYELKDKKNRLIITGHELVRIQKSDKVTWTWRMTNDNYAEFEQRIKNACRHKNSDHIEQCFYSLQRMPVFSEMRKQCFALFKLLQAEYKRSHKEDYPKKLIKNFYGRYKVAKKIDAIALSRKAKRNLSDLELLKLDIKRNKSKYEKEIVFNILDLTSYFNKLGEKFLNRYKLTVDEIKQELKPFADFANNKIKQDNAYIIRLDFENIKINLFDIIKKALTNNDKNKIKSEILNKIDNFINQRIDNNELSQYELITRDAIRSEILHFINENAAR
;
A
#
# COMPACT_ATOMS: atom_id res chain seq x y z
N MET A 1 -13.55 -5.71 25.49
CA MET A 1 -13.28 -4.70 24.46
C MET A 1 -12.63 -5.41 23.28
N TYR A 2 -13.14 -5.23 22.07
CA TYR A 2 -12.64 -5.95 20.89
C TYR A 2 -11.42 -5.22 20.34
N GLU A 3 -10.33 -5.96 20.12
CA GLU A 3 -9.06 -5.37 19.73
C GLU A 3 -8.70 -5.75 18.29
N VAL A 4 -8.20 -4.79 17.53
CA VAL A 4 -7.70 -4.96 16.16
C VAL A 4 -6.19 -4.81 16.15
N PHE A 5 -5.49 -5.79 15.59
CA PHE A 5 -4.04 -5.71 15.38
C PHE A 5 -3.73 -4.77 14.22
N THR A 6 -2.73 -3.90 14.41
CA THR A 6 -2.21 -3.04 13.33
C THR A 6 -1.09 -3.70 12.55
N TYR A 7 -0.39 -4.64 13.19
CA TYR A 7 0.74 -5.34 12.59
C TYR A 7 0.38 -6.80 12.38
N LYS A 8 0.51 -7.24 11.14
CA LYS A 8 0.31 -8.63 10.73
C LYS A 8 1.02 -9.65 11.61
N VAL A 9 2.27 -9.36 11.99
CA VAL A 9 3.08 -10.26 12.82
C VAL A 9 2.43 -10.55 14.18
N ASP A 10 1.76 -9.57 14.77
CA ASP A 10 1.12 -9.74 16.07
C ASP A 10 -0.16 -10.58 15.94
N ALA A 11 -0.94 -10.39 14.87
CA ALA A 11 -2.06 -11.27 14.54
C ALA A 11 -1.59 -12.72 14.31
N MET A 12 -0.51 -12.91 13.54
CA MET A 12 0.09 -14.23 13.29
C MET A 12 0.54 -14.91 14.59
N LYS A 13 1.19 -14.18 15.52
CA LYS A 13 1.59 -14.70 16.83
C LYS A 13 0.39 -15.10 17.68
N PHE A 14 -0.66 -14.28 17.66
CA PHE A 14 -1.87 -14.56 18.42
C PHE A 14 -2.55 -15.83 17.90
N ILE A 15 -2.75 -15.96 16.59
CA ILE A 15 -3.31 -17.17 15.96
C ILE A 15 -2.48 -18.41 16.27
N GLN A 16 -1.15 -18.33 16.10
CA GLN A 16 -0.25 -19.45 16.43
C GLN A 16 -0.38 -19.87 17.90
N THR A 17 -0.48 -18.90 18.82
CA THR A 17 -0.64 -19.17 20.26
C THR A 17 -1.98 -19.81 20.57
N THR A 18 -3.05 -19.31 19.95
CA THR A 18 -4.42 -19.82 20.07
C THR A 18 -4.52 -21.26 19.55
N ALA A 19 -3.89 -21.56 18.40
CA ALA A 19 -3.81 -22.92 17.86
C ALA A 19 -2.95 -23.86 18.73
N ALA A 20 -1.80 -23.39 19.23
CA ALA A 20 -0.85 -24.23 19.96
C ALA A 20 -1.21 -24.49 21.42
N ARG A 21 -1.77 -23.49 22.11
CA ARG A 21 -2.06 -23.55 23.56
C ARG A 21 -3.54 -23.48 23.89
N GLY A 22 -4.33 -22.80 23.04
CA GLY A 22 -5.75 -22.58 23.29
C GLY A 22 -6.64 -23.77 22.94
N GLY A 23 -6.14 -24.75 22.18
CA GLY A 23 -6.91 -25.91 21.74
C GLY A 23 -7.93 -25.59 20.64
N TYR A 24 -7.75 -24.47 19.94
CA TYR A 24 -8.57 -24.11 18.79
C TYR A 24 -8.04 -24.87 17.57
N SER A 25 -8.88 -25.72 16.99
CA SER A 25 -8.53 -26.66 15.92
C SER A 25 -9.15 -26.29 14.58
N ARG A 26 -10.19 -25.44 14.59
CA ARG A 26 -10.98 -25.06 13.43
C ARG A 26 -10.99 -23.54 13.27
N TYR A 27 -11.26 -23.05 12.06
CA TYR A 27 -11.40 -21.62 11.81
C TYR A 27 -12.38 -21.30 10.68
N SER A 28 -12.89 -20.07 10.70
CA SER A 28 -13.53 -19.38 9.56
C SER A 28 -12.84 -18.03 9.37
N SER A 29 -12.77 -17.53 8.14
CA SER A 29 -12.08 -16.28 7.85
C SER A 29 -12.78 -15.50 6.75
N GLY A 30 -12.57 -14.18 6.75
CA GLY A 30 -13.08 -13.31 5.70
C GLY A 30 -12.57 -11.89 5.83
N ILE A 31 -13.13 -11.02 4.99
CA ILE A 31 -12.78 -9.60 4.91
C ILE A 31 -14.05 -8.78 5.11
N ILE A 32 -13.98 -7.76 5.96
CA ILE A 32 -15.06 -6.81 6.15
C ILE A 32 -14.54 -5.38 6.08
N LYS A 33 -15.36 -4.46 5.60
CA LYS A 33 -15.03 -3.03 5.63
C LYS A 33 -15.03 -2.53 7.07
N SER A 34 -14.11 -1.65 7.44
CA SER A 34 -14.00 -1.09 8.80
C SER A 34 -15.33 -0.51 9.32
N LYS A 35 -16.15 0.10 8.45
CA LYS A 35 -17.47 0.67 8.83
C LYS A 35 -18.51 -0.35 9.31
N LYS A 36 -18.38 -1.63 8.91
CA LYS A 36 -19.29 -2.72 9.29
C LYS A 36 -18.78 -3.50 10.51
N LEU A 37 -17.59 -3.19 11.00
CA LEU A 37 -16.90 -3.95 12.03
C LEU A 37 -17.69 -4.03 13.34
N GLU A 38 -18.24 -2.89 13.81
CA GLU A 38 -19.02 -2.84 15.06
C GLU A 38 -20.24 -3.77 15.01
N THR A 39 -21.08 -3.66 13.98
CA THR A 39 -22.28 -4.51 13.79
C THR A 39 -21.91 -5.99 13.65
N PHE A 40 -20.82 -6.28 12.93
CA PHE A 40 -20.33 -7.64 12.77
C PHE A 40 -19.90 -8.24 14.10
N LEU A 41 -19.15 -7.50 14.93
CA LEU A 41 -18.71 -7.98 16.24
C LEU A 41 -19.86 -8.23 17.19
N TYR A 42 -20.90 -7.38 17.20
CA TYR A 42 -22.09 -7.64 18.00
C TYR A 42 -22.83 -8.90 17.55
N LYS A 43 -22.95 -9.15 16.24
CA LYS A 43 -23.53 -10.40 15.73
C LYS A 43 -22.74 -11.63 16.20
N LEU A 44 -21.41 -11.56 16.19
CA LEU A 44 -20.56 -12.68 16.63
C LEU A 44 -20.56 -12.85 18.15
N GLU A 45 -20.62 -11.77 18.92
CA GLU A 45 -20.69 -11.85 20.38
C GLU A 45 -21.99 -12.51 20.83
N ASP A 46 -23.12 -12.05 20.27
CA ASP A 46 -24.45 -12.57 20.56
C ASP A 46 -24.55 -14.07 20.25
N ARG A 47 -24.07 -14.49 19.07
CA ARG A 47 -24.18 -15.88 18.63
C ARG A 47 -23.12 -16.81 19.20
N TYR A 48 -21.88 -16.35 19.32
CA TYR A 48 -20.72 -17.22 19.52
C TYR A 48 -19.88 -16.88 20.76
N ARG A 49 -20.18 -15.78 21.47
CA ARG A 49 -19.48 -15.36 22.70
C ARG A 49 -17.97 -15.19 22.52
N ILE A 50 -17.56 -14.48 21.46
CA ILE A 50 -16.15 -14.28 21.09
C ILE A 50 -15.32 -13.55 22.17
N SER A 51 -15.97 -12.87 23.11
CA SER A 51 -15.36 -12.16 24.25
C SER A 51 -15.39 -12.93 25.57
N ALA A 52 -15.74 -14.23 25.56
CA ALA A 52 -15.85 -15.03 26.78
C ALA A 52 -14.60 -14.94 27.67
N THR A 53 -14.79 -14.84 29.00
CA THR A 53 -13.66 -14.83 29.94
C THR A 53 -12.98 -16.20 30.02
N LYS A 54 -11.77 -16.27 30.60
CA LYS A 54 -11.09 -17.56 30.82
C LYS A 54 -11.94 -18.55 31.61
N GLN A 55 -12.66 -18.08 32.62
CA GLN A 55 -13.56 -18.90 33.43
C GLN A 55 -14.78 -19.38 32.62
N MET A 56 -15.39 -18.50 31.83
CA MET A 56 -16.51 -18.88 30.94
C MET A 56 -16.07 -19.95 29.94
N ARG A 57 -14.91 -19.76 29.31
CA ARG A 57 -14.37 -20.75 28.36
C ARG A 57 -14.05 -22.10 29.00
N TYR A 58 -13.55 -22.09 30.22
CA TYR A 58 -13.31 -23.30 30.99
C TYR A 58 -14.61 -24.06 31.28
N ARG A 59 -15.66 -23.35 31.71
CA ARG A 59 -16.98 -23.94 31.97
C ARG A 59 -17.63 -24.47 30.69
N ALA A 60 -17.56 -23.73 29.58
CA ALA A 60 -18.03 -24.17 28.27
C ALA A 60 -17.32 -25.46 27.83
N LYS A 61 -15.98 -25.51 27.95
CA LYS A 61 -15.20 -26.71 27.65
C LYS A 61 -15.61 -27.91 28.51
N LYS A 62 -15.88 -27.71 29.81
CA LYS A 62 -16.39 -28.76 30.70
C LYS A 62 -17.75 -29.31 30.26
N ARG A 63 -18.59 -28.48 29.64
CA ARG A 63 -19.88 -28.90 29.09
C ARG A 63 -19.79 -29.48 27.67
N GLY A 64 -18.59 -29.52 27.06
CA GLY A 64 -18.41 -29.95 25.68
C GLY A 64 -18.78 -28.89 24.62
N GLU A 65 -19.05 -27.66 25.03
CA GLU A 65 -19.34 -26.55 24.12
C GLU A 65 -18.07 -26.02 23.44
N ALA A 66 -18.18 -25.68 22.17
CA ALA A 66 -17.11 -25.04 21.41
C ALA A 66 -16.82 -23.63 21.95
N ASN A 67 -15.56 -23.35 22.21
CA ASN A 67 -15.08 -22.00 22.49
C ASN A 67 -14.75 -21.27 21.20
N THR A 68 -15.00 -19.97 21.16
CA THR A 68 -14.63 -19.12 20.05
C THR A 68 -13.74 -17.96 20.50
N THR A 69 -12.89 -17.49 19.60
CA THR A 69 -12.18 -16.23 19.74
C THR A 69 -11.94 -15.64 18.35
N ILE A 70 -11.91 -14.32 18.26
CA ILE A 70 -11.68 -13.64 16.99
C ILE A 70 -10.31 -12.97 16.95
N VAL A 71 -9.69 -13.01 15.78
CA VAL A 71 -8.49 -12.25 15.46
C VAL A 71 -8.83 -11.27 14.35
N LEU A 72 -8.52 -10.00 14.56
CA LEU A 72 -8.82 -8.92 13.63
C LEU A 72 -7.50 -8.25 13.21
N LEU A 73 -7.27 -8.10 11.91
CA LEU A 73 -6.12 -7.38 11.37
C LEU A 73 -6.62 -6.25 10.47
N GLN A 74 -6.18 -5.03 10.74
CA GLN A 74 -6.45 -3.90 9.86
C GLN A 74 -5.40 -3.84 8.74
N GLU A 75 -5.88 -3.82 7.50
CA GLU A 75 -5.09 -3.45 6.33
C GLU A 75 -5.91 -2.44 5.51
N ASP A 76 -5.40 -1.22 5.42
CA ASP A 76 -6.08 -0.07 4.81
C ASP A 76 -7.48 0.18 5.39
N GLN A 77 -8.51 0.10 4.54
CA GLN A 77 -9.93 0.26 4.88
C GLN A 77 -10.64 -1.08 5.18
N ASN A 78 -9.89 -2.19 5.11
CA ASN A 78 -10.39 -3.53 5.29
C ASN A 78 -9.91 -4.12 6.62
N ILE A 79 -10.75 -4.98 7.18
CA ILE A 79 -10.47 -5.76 8.36
C ILE A 79 -10.53 -7.22 7.93
N TYR A 80 -9.38 -7.88 7.99
CA TYR A 80 -9.31 -9.32 7.87
C TYR A 80 -9.66 -9.91 9.22
N PHE A 81 -10.52 -10.93 9.23
CA PHE A 81 -10.89 -11.64 10.44
C PHE A 81 -10.62 -13.13 10.32
N TRP A 82 -10.24 -13.72 11.46
CA TRP A 82 -10.19 -15.17 11.66
C TRP A 82 -10.96 -15.51 12.94
N LEU A 83 -12.09 -16.18 12.79
CA LEU A 83 -12.86 -16.77 13.88
C LEU A 83 -12.25 -18.14 14.19
N MET A 84 -11.54 -18.24 15.30
CA MET A 84 -10.91 -19.47 15.78
C MET A 84 -11.91 -20.22 16.66
N VAL A 85 -12.06 -21.53 16.42
CA VAL A 85 -13.06 -22.38 17.08
C VAL A 85 -12.40 -23.64 17.66
N SER A 86 -12.70 -23.98 18.92
CA SER A 86 -12.27 -25.24 19.53
C SER A 86 -13.14 -26.42 19.12
N GLU A 87 -12.70 -27.62 19.47
CA GLU A 87 -13.60 -28.77 19.47
C GLU A 87 -14.80 -28.52 20.41
N GLY A 88 -15.93 -29.12 20.07
CA GLY A 88 -17.19 -29.02 20.81
C GLY A 88 -18.40 -28.72 19.92
N PHE A 89 -19.59 -28.79 20.52
CA PHE A 89 -20.87 -28.46 19.89
C PHE A 89 -21.27 -26.99 20.12
N GLY A 90 -22.31 -26.53 19.43
CA GLY A 90 -22.90 -25.20 19.60
C GLY A 90 -23.09 -24.46 18.28
N ALA A 91 -23.76 -23.31 18.34
CA ALA A 91 -24.21 -22.57 17.16
C ALA A 91 -23.10 -22.29 16.13
N VAL A 92 -21.87 -22.02 16.58
CA VAL A 92 -20.74 -21.79 15.65
C VAL A 92 -20.39 -23.02 14.82
N ALA A 93 -20.53 -24.23 15.37
CA ALA A 93 -20.20 -25.47 14.66
C ALA A 93 -21.29 -25.85 13.64
N GLU A 94 -22.52 -25.39 13.85
CA GLU A 94 -23.69 -25.69 13.00
C GLU A 94 -23.91 -24.61 11.93
N CYS A 95 -23.67 -23.34 12.25
CA CYS A 95 -24.00 -22.22 11.38
C CYS A 95 -22.84 -21.75 10.49
N GLU A 96 -21.59 -21.99 10.90
CA GLU A 96 -20.42 -21.52 10.17
C GLU A 96 -19.76 -22.65 9.37
N LYS A 97 -19.28 -22.30 8.18
CA LYS A 97 -18.39 -23.20 7.43
C LYS A 97 -16.99 -23.14 8.06
N LEU A 98 -16.65 -24.17 8.81
CA LEU A 98 -15.37 -24.28 9.51
C LEU A 98 -14.37 -25.14 8.74
N TYR A 99 -13.12 -24.70 8.72
CA TYR A 99 -11.99 -25.45 8.16
C TYR A 99 -11.08 -25.93 9.28
N GLU A 100 -10.58 -27.17 9.18
CA GLU A 100 -9.59 -27.66 10.13
C GLU A 100 -8.22 -27.03 9.89
N LEU A 101 -7.57 -26.55 10.95
CA LEU A 101 -6.21 -25.99 10.86
C LEU A 101 -5.18 -27.02 10.39
N LYS A 102 -5.45 -28.31 10.58
CA LYS A 102 -4.56 -29.40 10.17
C LYS A 102 -4.74 -29.77 8.69
N ASP A 103 -5.83 -29.35 8.07
CA ASP A 103 -6.09 -29.65 6.67
C ASP A 103 -5.03 -28.97 5.79
N LYS A 104 -4.39 -29.77 4.93
CA LYS A 104 -3.37 -29.28 4.00
C LYS A 104 -3.99 -28.51 2.83
N LYS A 105 -5.25 -28.77 2.48
CA LYS A 105 -5.94 -28.11 1.35
C LYS A 105 -6.46 -26.73 1.76
N ASN A 106 -7.01 -26.61 2.97
CA ASN A 106 -7.59 -25.37 3.47
C ASN A 106 -6.78 -24.80 4.64
N ARG A 107 -5.50 -24.50 4.39
CA ARG A 107 -4.64 -23.91 5.43
C ARG A 107 -5.03 -22.47 5.70
N LEU A 108 -4.88 -22.07 6.96
CA LEU A 108 -5.08 -20.68 7.36
C LEU A 108 -3.96 -19.81 6.76
N ILE A 109 -4.34 -18.87 5.90
CA ILE A 109 -3.44 -17.96 5.19
C ILE A 109 -3.62 -16.52 5.67
N ILE A 110 -2.49 -15.80 5.80
CA ILE A 110 -2.42 -14.36 6.05
C ILE A 110 -1.41 -13.75 5.07
N THR A 111 -1.91 -12.99 4.08
CA THR A 111 -1.11 -12.25 3.08
C THR A 111 0.08 -13.07 2.53
N GLY A 112 -0.18 -14.24 1.92
CA GLY A 112 0.88 -15.10 1.37
C GLY A 112 1.72 -15.87 2.41
N HIS A 113 1.27 -15.97 3.66
CA HIS A 113 1.87 -16.83 4.68
C HIS A 113 0.83 -17.84 5.17
N GLU A 114 1.23 -19.09 5.34
CA GLU A 114 0.35 -20.16 5.83
C GLU A 114 0.79 -20.66 7.20
N LEU A 115 -0.19 -20.97 8.05
CA LEU A 115 0.03 -21.62 9.33
C LEU A 115 0.23 -23.13 9.09
N VAL A 116 1.34 -23.66 9.58
CA VAL A 116 1.69 -25.06 9.40
C VAL A 116 2.06 -25.73 10.71
N ARG A 117 1.74 -27.02 10.78
CA ARG A 117 2.12 -27.90 11.89
C ARG A 117 3.37 -28.66 11.48
N ILE A 118 4.48 -28.46 12.21
CA ILE A 118 5.76 -29.14 11.96
C ILE A 118 6.14 -30.03 13.13
N GLN A 119 6.76 -31.16 12.85
CA GLN A 119 7.48 -31.95 13.84
C GLN A 119 8.86 -31.32 14.04
N LYS A 120 9.21 -30.93 15.27
CA LYS A 120 10.56 -30.46 15.60
C LYS A 120 11.10 -31.32 16.74
N SER A 121 12.10 -32.14 16.42
CA SER A 121 12.60 -33.19 17.33
C SER A 121 11.40 -34.00 17.85
N ASP A 122 11.15 -34.01 19.16
CA ASP A 122 10.08 -34.79 19.78
C ASP A 122 8.75 -34.04 19.94
N LYS A 123 8.67 -32.77 19.49
CA LYS A 123 7.47 -31.93 19.70
C LYS A 123 6.86 -31.42 18.41
N VAL A 124 5.56 -31.64 18.27
CA VAL A 124 4.76 -31.00 17.22
C VAL A 124 4.50 -29.53 17.58
N THR A 125 4.85 -28.62 16.68
CA THR A 125 4.73 -27.17 16.90
C THR A 125 4.07 -26.49 15.71
N TRP A 126 3.16 -25.55 15.98
CA TRP A 126 2.62 -24.65 14.96
C TRP A 126 3.60 -23.53 14.66
N THR A 127 3.75 -23.16 13.39
CA THR A 127 4.63 -22.09 12.93
C THR A 127 4.14 -21.55 11.59
N TRP A 128 4.73 -20.44 11.15
CA TRP A 128 4.37 -19.82 9.88
C TRP A 128 5.48 -20.00 8.85
N ARG A 129 5.07 -20.16 7.60
CA ARG A 129 5.93 -20.13 6.42
C ARG A 129 5.26 -19.35 5.30
N MET A 130 6.02 -18.92 4.30
CA MET A 130 5.44 -18.40 3.05
C MET A 130 4.69 -19.53 2.33
N THR A 131 3.61 -19.17 1.64
CA THR A 131 2.97 -20.06 0.67
C THR A 131 3.95 -20.40 -0.45
N ASN A 132 3.73 -21.52 -1.13
CA ASN A 132 4.60 -21.93 -2.25
C ASN A 132 4.69 -20.84 -3.32
N ASP A 133 3.55 -20.25 -3.70
CA ASP A 133 3.48 -19.20 -4.72
C ASP A 133 4.27 -17.96 -4.30
N ASN A 134 4.08 -17.49 -3.06
CA ASN A 134 4.77 -16.31 -2.54
C ASN A 134 6.30 -16.57 -2.43
N TYR A 135 6.70 -17.79 -2.06
CA TYR A 135 8.11 -18.17 -2.04
C TYR A 135 8.70 -18.17 -3.46
N ALA A 136 8.02 -18.78 -4.42
CA ALA A 136 8.45 -18.83 -5.82
C ALA A 136 8.53 -17.43 -6.45
N GLU A 137 7.55 -16.56 -6.18
CA GLU A 137 7.57 -15.17 -6.63
C GLU A 137 8.79 -14.43 -6.07
N PHE A 138 9.14 -14.66 -4.81
CA PHE A 138 10.33 -14.08 -4.20
C PHE A 138 11.62 -14.57 -4.86
N GLU A 139 11.71 -15.87 -5.17
CA GLU A 139 12.85 -16.42 -5.91
C GLU A 139 13.00 -15.77 -7.29
N GLN A 140 11.90 -15.62 -8.03
CA GLN A 140 11.94 -14.98 -9.35
C GLN A 140 12.34 -13.51 -9.25
N ARG A 141 11.84 -12.79 -8.24
CA ARG A 141 12.22 -11.40 -7.98
C ARG A 141 13.72 -11.25 -7.74
N ILE A 142 14.32 -12.13 -6.93
CA ILE A 142 15.77 -12.16 -6.69
C ILE A 142 16.52 -12.42 -8.02
N LYS A 143 16.14 -13.47 -8.74
CA LYS A 143 16.80 -13.86 -10.01
C LYS A 143 16.77 -12.72 -11.01
N ASN A 144 15.62 -12.09 -11.20
CA ASN A 144 15.45 -10.98 -12.15
C ASN A 144 16.26 -9.75 -11.72
N ALA A 145 16.21 -9.37 -10.44
CA ALA A 145 16.98 -8.23 -9.93
C ALA A 145 18.48 -8.40 -10.15
N CYS A 146 19.02 -9.59 -9.86
CA CYS A 146 20.44 -9.89 -10.06
C CYS A 146 20.83 -9.94 -11.53
N ARG A 147 20.05 -10.62 -12.38
CA ARG A 147 20.34 -10.75 -13.83
C ARG A 147 20.37 -9.41 -14.55
N HIS A 148 19.45 -8.52 -14.21
CA HIS A 148 19.39 -7.17 -14.76
C HIS A 148 20.34 -6.18 -14.06
N LYS A 149 21.11 -6.64 -13.08
CA LYS A 149 22.03 -5.81 -12.28
C LYS A 149 21.36 -4.57 -11.70
N ASN A 150 20.08 -4.68 -11.35
CA ASN A 150 19.32 -3.57 -10.79
C ASN A 150 19.60 -3.50 -9.28
N SER A 151 20.50 -2.60 -8.89
CA SER A 151 20.91 -2.40 -7.50
C SER A 151 19.74 -2.13 -6.56
N ASP A 152 18.77 -1.33 -7.00
CA ASP A 152 17.63 -0.93 -6.18
C ASP A 152 16.71 -2.11 -5.88
N HIS A 153 16.45 -2.96 -6.87
CA HIS A 153 15.65 -4.17 -6.66
C HIS A 153 16.39 -5.23 -5.84
N ILE A 154 17.72 -5.36 -5.99
CA ILE A 154 18.55 -6.23 -5.15
C ILE A 154 18.44 -5.77 -3.69
N GLU A 155 18.56 -4.47 -3.46
CA GLU A 155 18.46 -3.87 -2.13
C GLU A 155 17.06 -4.03 -1.55
N GLN A 156 16.02 -3.85 -2.36
CA GLN A 156 14.63 -4.07 -1.96
C GLN A 156 14.37 -5.54 -1.58
N CYS A 157 14.96 -6.50 -2.31
CA CYS A 157 14.88 -7.92 -1.95
C CYS A 157 15.54 -8.18 -0.60
N PHE A 158 16.75 -7.67 -0.38
CA PHE A 158 17.45 -7.81 0.89
C PHE A 158 16.68 -7.16 2.05
N TYR A 159 16.18 -5.93 1.86
CA TYR A 159 15.37 -5.21 2.83
C TYR A 159 14.11 -6.01 3.23
N SER A 160 13.42 -6.55 2.23
CA SER A 160 12.24 -7.39 2.43
C SER A 160 12.60 -8.65 3.23
N LEU A 161 13.68 -9.35 2.84
CA LEU A 161 14.19 -10.51 3.57
C LEU A 161 14.53 -10.15 5.00
N GLN A 162 15.14 -8.99 5.29
CA GLN A 162 15.51 -8.58 6.63
C GLN A 162 14.29 -8.31 7.52
N ARG A 163 13.21 -7.75 6.96
CA ARG A 163 11.97 -7.45 7.71
C ARG A 163 10.97 -8.61 7.78
N MET A 164 11.20 -9.71 7.05
CA MET A 164 10.32 -10.86 7.11
C MET A 164 10.12 -11.38 8.54
N PRO A 165 8.93 -11.91 8.87
CA PRO A 165 8.69 -12.37 10.21
C PRO A 165 9.59 -13.56 10.64
N VAL A 166 10.00 -13.60 11.90
CA VAL A 166 11.05 -14.51 12.43
C VAL A 166 10.47 -15.79 13.03
N PHE A 167 9.38 -16.31 12.45
CA PHE A 167 8.88 -17.64 12.78
C PHE A 167 9.86 -18.72 12.30
N SER A 168 9.83 -19.92 12.90
CA SER A 168 10.89 -20.91 12.68
C SER A 168 11.05 -21.33 11.22
N GLU A 169 9.95 -21.65 10.53
CA GLU A 169 10.01 -22.08 9.12
C GLU A 169 10.24 -20.91 8.18
N MET A 170 9.60 -19.77 8.43
CA MET A 170 9.89 -18.57 7.66
C MET A 170 11.34 -18.12 7.79
N ARG A 171 11.97 -18.24 8.96
CA ARG A 171 13.40 -17.96 9.13
C ARG A 171 14.25 -18.88 8.26
N LYS A 172 13.94 -20.19 8.21
CA LYS A 172 14.64 -21.14 7.31
C LYS A 172 14.48 -20.72 5.85
N GLN A 173 13.26 -20.40 5.42
CA GLN A 173 12.98 -19.91 4.07
C GLN A 173 13.72 -18.59 3.76
N CYS A 174 13.77 -17.65 4.70
CA CYS A 174 14.52 -16.39 4.55
C CYS A 174 16.00 -16.66 4.32
N PHE A 175 16.61 -17.56 5.10
CA PHE A 175 18.03 -17.91 4.92
C PHE A 175 18.27 -18.66 3.61
N ALA A 176 17.33 -19.49 3.15
CA ALA A 176 17.42 -20.14 1.84
C ALA A 176 17.36 -19.12 0.71
N LEU A 177 16.40 -18.19 0.74
CA LEU A 177 16.30 -17.09 -0.23
C LEU A 177 17.51 -16.16 -0.20
N PHE A 178 18.07 -15.92 0.99
CA PHE A 178 19.29 -15.13 1.11
C PHE A 178 20.51 -15.83 0.50
N LYS A 179 20.65 -17.15 0.71
CA LYS A 179 21.68 -17.93 0.00
C LYS A 179 21.50 -17.87 -1.51
N LEU A 180 20.25 -17.95 -2.00
CA LEU A 180 19.94 -17.77 -3.42
C LEU A 180 20.37 -16.38 -3.90
N LEU A 181 20.05 -15.32 -3.16
CA LEU A 181 20.48 -13.95 -3.46
C LEU A 181 22.00 -13.85 -3.57
N GLN A 182 22.74 -14.39 -2.61
CA GLN A 182 24.21 -14.39 -2.63
C GLN A 182 24.75 -15.12 -3.88
N ALA A 183 24.18 -16.27 -4.23
CA ALA A 183 24.59 -17.04 -5.39
C ALA A 183 24.31 -16.32 -6.72
N GLU A 184 23.10 -15.77 -6.90
CA GLU A 184 22.72 -15.04 -8.12
C GLU A 184 23.49 -13.71 -8.25
N TYR A 185 23.76 -13.03 -7.13
CA TYR A 185 24.58 -11.83 -7.10
C TYR A 185 26.01 -12.14 -7.58
N LYS A 186 26.64 -13.18 -7.01
CA LYS A 186 27.98 -13.63 -7.41
C LYS A 186 28.08 -14.03 -8.87
N ARG A 187 27.06 -14.70 -9.41
CA ARG A 187 27.01 -15.04 -10.84
C ARG A 187 26.96 -13.81 -11.74
N SER A 188 26.16 -12.81 -11.36
CA SER A 188 25.88 -11.64 -12.21
C SER A 188 26.94 -10.54 -12.08
N HIS A 189 27.51 -10.35 -10.88
CA HIS A 189 28.45 -9.27 -10.55
C HIS A 189 29.90 -9.75 -10.41
N LYS A 190 30.13 -11.07 -10.35
CA LYS A 190 31.46 -11.70 -10.14
C LYS A 190 32.13 -11.37 -8.81
N GLU A 191 31.35 -10.90 -7.84
CA GLU A 191 31.80 -10.55 -6.48
C GLU A 191 30.84 -11.13 -5.43
N ASP A 192 31.31 -11.26 -4.19
CA ASP A 192 30.46 -11.72 -3.10
C ASP A 192 29.49 -10.62 -2.65
N TYR A 193 28.25 -11.01 -2.31
CA TYR A 193 27.26 -10.05 -1.82
C TYR A 193 27.71 -9.43 -0.48
N PRO A 194 27.79 -8.10 -0.36
CA PRO A 194 28.50 -7.45 0.74
C PRO A 194 27.76 -7.49 2.09
N LYS A 195 26.45 -7.75 2.09
CA LYS A 195 25.61 -7.69 3.32
C LYS A 195 25.41 -9.08 3.90
N LYS A 196 25.12 -9.13 5.21
CA LYS A 196 24.76 -10.35 5.94
C LYS A 196 23.31 -10.25 6.41
N LEU A 197 22.55 -11.34 6.25
CA LEU A 197 21.20 -11.41 6.79
C LEU A 197 21.23 -11.65 8.30
N ILE A 198 20.74 -10.68 9.07
CA ILE A 198 20.58 -10.80 10.52
C ILE A 198 19.10 -10.98 10.85
N LYS A 199 18.78 -12.08 11.53
CA LYS A 199 17.42 -12.40 12.01
C LYS A 199 17.40 -12.53 13.52
N ASN A 200 17.11 -11.42 14.20
CA ASN A 200 16.94 -11.38 15.65
C ASN A 200 15.64 -12.07 16.06
N PHE A 201 15.66 -12.79 17.18
CA PHE A 201 14.45 -13.39 17.73
C PHE A 201 13.45 -12.30 18.10
N TYR A 202 12.15 -12.56 17.94
CA TYR A 202 11.14 -11.69 18.52
C TYR A 202 11.36 -11.65 20.03
N GLY A 203 11.73 -10.49 20.59
CA GLY A 203 11.67 -10.30 22.03
C GLY A 203 10.30 -10.79 22.53
N ARG A 204 10.30 -11.72 23.49
CA ARG A 204 9.08 -12.42 23.98
C ARG A 204 8.03 -11.48 24.59
N TYR A 205 8.34 -10.18 24.70
CA TYR A 205 7.66 -9.24 25.58
C TYR A 205 7.22 -7.94 24.91
N LYS A 206 7.34 -7.79 23.58
CA LYS A 206 6.77 -6.60 22.94
C LYS A 206 5.24 -6.72 22.91
N VAL A 207 4.57 -5.87 23.68
CA VAL A 207 3.11 -5.77 23.68
C VAL A 207 2.65 -5.41 22.26
N ALA A 208 1.71 -6.20 21.75
CA ALA A 208 1.16 -5.97 20.41
C ALA A 208 0.47 -4.61 20.36
N LYS A 209 0.72 -3.85 19.29
CA LYS A 209 -0.02 -2.60 19.04
C LYS A 209 -1.43 -2.96 18.59
N LYS A 210 -2.41 -2.53 19.37
CA LYS A 210 -3.83 -2.81 19.15
C LYS A 210 -4.63 -1.51 19.17
N ILE A 211 -5.72 -1.49 18.42
CA ILE A 211 -6.68 -0.39 18.37
C ILE A 211 -8.04 -0.94 18.77
N ASP A 212 -8.85 -0.14 19.46
CA ASP A 212 -10.23 -0.50 19.76
C ASP A 212 -11.06 -0.60 18.47
N ALA A 213 -11.71 -1.74 18.28
CA ALA A 213 -12.47 -2.04 17.06
C ALA A 213 -13.70 -1.12 16.89
N ILE A 214 -14.35 -0.74 17.99
CA ILE A 214 -15.55 0.07 17.96
C ILE A 214 -15.20 1.50 17.56
N ALA A 215 -14.16 2.07 18.17
CA ALA A 215 -13.62 3.38 17.82
C ALA A 215 -13.18 3.42 16.35
N LEU A 216 -12.50 2.39 15.87
CA LEU A 216 -12.10 2.26 14.46
C LEU A 216 -13.31 2.28 13.51
N SER A 217 -14.34 1.50 13.82
CA SER A 217 -15.59 1.44 13.04
C SER A 217 -16.30 2.79 12.98
N ARG A 218 -16.42 3.48 14.14
CA ARG A 218 -17.07 4.79 14.24
C ARG A 218 -16.30 5.87 13.48
N LYS A 219 -14.96 5.85 13.56
CA LYS A 219 -14.11 6.75 12.76
C LYS A 219 -14.33 6.53 11.26
N ALA A 220 -14.40 5.28 10.81
CA ALA A 220 -14.65 4.97 9.41
C ALA A 220 -16.04 5.42 8.92
N LYS A 221 -17.07 5.35 9.78
CA LYS A 221 -18.41 5.87 9.48
C LYS A 221 -18.41 7.40 9.33
N ARG A 222 -17.73 8.11 10.23
CA ARG A 222 -17.60 9.59 10.17
C ARG A 222 -16.91 10.06 8.90
N ASN A 223 -15.74 9.51 8.57
CA ASN A 223 -15.02 9.88 7.36
C ASN A 223 -15.85 9.69 6.08
N LEU A 224 -16.71 8.66 6.04
CA LEU A 224 -17.61 8.44 4.90
C LEU A 224 -18.70 9.51 4.83
N SER A 225 -19.28 9.88 5.97
CA SER A 225 -20.23 11.00 6.07
C SER A 225 -19.59 12.29 5.58
N ASP A 226 -18.35 12.58 5.97
CA ASP A 226 -17.64 13.80 5.55
C ASP A 226 -17.37 13.79 4.04
N LEU A 227 -17.00 12.63 3.47
CA LEU A 227 -16.85 12.44 2.02
C LEU A 227 -18.18 12.58 1.27
N GLU A 228 -19.29 12.10 1.83
CA GLU A 228 -20.62 12.25 1.25
C GLU A 228 -21.10 13.70 1.30
N LEU A 229 -20.86 14.39 2.40
CA LEU A 229 -21.10 15.83 2.55
C LEU A 229 -20.26 16.63 1.55
N LEU A 230 -18.97 16.30 1.41
CA LEU A 230 -18.09 16.94 0.44
C LEU A 230 -18.56 16.70 -1.01
N LYS A 231 -18.98 15.47 -1.35
CA LYS A 231 -19.54 15.18 -2.68
C LYS A 231 -20.83 15.94 -2.96
N LEU A 232 -21.69 16.09 -1.95
CA LEU A 232 -22.92 16.86 -2.05
C LEU A 232 -22.63 18.36 -2.20
N ASP A 233 -21.65 18.87 -1.46
CA ASP A 233 -21.20 20.25 -1.54
C ASP A 233 -20.60 20.56 -2.92
N ILE A 234 -19.71 19.70 -3.43
CA ILE A 234 -19.16 19.79 -4.79
C ILE A 234 -20.29 19.74 -5.83
N LYS A 235 -21.28 18.85 -5.66
CA LYS A 235 -22.42 18.75 -6.57
C LYS A 235 -23.29 20.01 -6.55
N ARG A 236 -23.52 20.60 -5.38
CA ARG A 236 -24.31 21.84 -5.20
C ARG A 236 -23.59 23.07 -5.73
N ASN A 237 -22.30 23.16 -5.48
CA ASN A 237 -21.47 24.30 -5.81
C ASN A 237 -20.66 24.09 -7.10
N LYS A 238 -21.09 23.15 -7.96
CA LYS A 238 -20.38 22.74 -9.17
C LYS A 238 -19.98 23.94 -10.04
N SER A 239 -20.91 24.86 -10.31
CA SER A 239 -20.64 26.06 -11.13
C SER A 239 -19.66 27.03 -10.46
N LYS A 240 -19.68 27.15 -9.13
CA LYS A 240 -18.72 27.97 -8.38
C LYS A 240 -17.31 27.38 -8.52
N TYR A 241 -17.17 26.09 -8.25
CA TYR A 241 -15.90 25.39 -8.39
C TYR A 241 -15.39 25.34 -9.83
N GLU A 242 -16.26 25.14 -10.82
CA GLU A 242 -15.90 25.23 -12.25
C GLU A 242 -15.37 26.63 -12.60
N LYS A 243 -15.99 27.71 -12.11
CA LYS A 243 -15.52 29.08 -12.34
C LYS A 243 -14.19 29.38 -11.65
N GLU A 244 -14.02 28.92 -10.41
CA GLU A 244 -12.80 29.11 -9.62
C GLU A 244 -11.62 28.33 -10.22
N ILE A 245 -11.86 27.10 -10.69
CA ILE A 245 -10.89 26.29 -11.44
C ILE A 245 -10.53 26.96 -12.77
N VAL A 246 -11.51 27.41 -13.57
CA VAL A 246 -11.26 28.11 -14.84
C VAL A 246 -10.47 29.41 -14.63
N PHE A 247 -10.77 30.16 -13.57
CA PHE A 247 -10.05 31.37 -13.19
C PHE A 247 -8.59 31.07 -12.84
N ASN A 248 -8.34 30.05 -12.03
CA ASN A 248 -6.98 29.64 -11.64
C ASN A 248 -6.17 29.07 -12.83
N ILE A 249 -6.83 28.40 -13.77
CA ILE A 249 -6.22 27.92 -15.03
C ILE A 249 -5.82 29.08 -15.93
N LEU A 250 -6.67 30.10 -16.08
CA LEU A 250 -6.36 31.30 -16.88
C LEU A 250 -5.14 32.05 -16.32
N ASP A 251 -5.07 32.16 -14.99
CA ASP A 251 -3.93 32.75 -14.30
C ASP A 251 -2.63 31.95 -14.50
N LEU A 252 -2.69 30.62 -14.35
CA LEU A 252 -1.53 29.76 -14.58
C LEU A 252 -1.07 29.80 -16.04
N THR A 253 -2.00 29.79 -16.99
CA THR A 253 -1.71 29.88 -18.42
C THR A 253 -1.06 31.22 -18.76
N SER A 254 -1.57 32.33 -18.22
CA SER A 254 -0.98 33.67 -18.36
C SER A 254 0.43 33.74 -17.78
N TYR A 255 0.66 33.14 -16.61
CA TYR A 255 1.97 33.06 -15.97
C TYR A 255 2.97 32.25 -16.80
N PHE A 256 2.57 31.07 -17.29
CA PHE A 256 3.44 30.20 -18.07
C PHE A 256 3.74 30.75 -19.47
N ASN A 257 2.79 31.44 -20.11
CA ASN A 257 3.03 32.14 -21.37
C ASN A 257 4.08 33.26 -21.20
N LYS A 258 3.96 34.07 -20.14
CA LYS A 258 4.97 35.09 -19.81
C LYS A 258 6.35 34.48 -19.52
N LEU A 259 6.38 33.30 -18.89
CA LEU A 259 7.62 32.58 -18.61
C LEU A 259 8.23 32.03 -19.91
N GLY A 260 7.41 31.44 -20.77
CA GLY A 260 7.78 30.91 -22.08
C GLY A 260 8.32 31.97 -23.01
N GLU A 261 7.67 33.13 -23.11
CA GLU A 261 8.16 34.27 -23.91
C GLU A 261 9.54 34.77 -23.43
N LYS A 262 9.74 34.88 -22.11
CA LYS A 262 11.05 35.23 -21.54
C LYS A 262 12.13 34.20 -21.87
N PHE A 263 11.78 32.92 -21.92
CA PHE A 263 12.71 31.85 -22.30
C PHE A 263 12.97 31.82 -23.82
N LEU A 264 11.95 31.96 -24.65
CA LEU A 264 12.06 31.96 -26.12
C LEU A 264 12.92 33.14 -26.61
N ASN A 265 12.73 34.33 -26.04
CA ASN A 265 13.56 35.50 -26.33
C ASN A 265 15.04 35.31 -25.94
N ARG A 266 15.32 34.46 -24.93
CA ARG A 266 16.68 34.17 -24.47
C ARG A 266 17.41 33.15 -25.36
N TYR A 267 16.69 32.27 -26.07
CA TYR A 267 17.28 31.14 -26.81
C TYR A 267 17.00 31.13 -28.33
N LYS A 268 16.31 32.14 -28.89
CA LYS A 268 16.16 32.40 -30.35
C LYS A 268 15.70 31.20 -31.21
N LEU A 269 14.67 30.47 -30.79
CA LEU A 269 14.07 29.38 -31.58
C LEU A 269 12.93 29.90 -32.48
N THR A 270 12.77 29.33 -33.69
CA THR A 270 11.71 29.75 -34.62
C THR A 270 10.40 28.98 -34.38
N VAL A 271 9.26 29.59 -34.75
CA VAL A 271 7.91 29.03 -34.50
C VAL A 271 7.65 27.73 -35.28
N ASP A 272 8.30 27.55 -36.43
CA ASP A 272 8.04 26.41 -37.32
C ASP A 272 8.82 25.15 -36.90
N GLU A 273 10.02 25.29 -36.33
CA GLU A 273 10.78 24.19 -35.70
C GLU A 273 10.01 23.56 -34.53
N ILE A 274 9.21 24.37 -33.84
CA ILE A 274 8.35 23.94 -32.73
C ILE A 274 7.19 23.10 -33.24
N LYS A 275 6.50 23.57 -34.28
CA LYS A 275 5.32 22.87 -34.82
C LYS A 275 5.66 21.49 -35.37
N GLN A 276 6.86 21.32 -35.92
CA GLN A 276 7.29 20.07 -36.55
C GLN A 276 7.64 18.98 -35.51
N GLU A 277 8.25 19.36 -34.39
CA GLU A 277 8.60 18.46 -33.27
C GLU A 277 7.38 17.99 -32.45
N LEU A 278 6.31 18.79 -32.42
CA LEU A 278 5.13 18.55 -31.55
C LEU A 278 4.02 17.70 -32.18
N LYS A 279 4.05 17.55 -33.51
CA LYS A 279 3.02 16.82 -34.26
C LYS A 279 2.78 15.37 -33.77
N PRO A 280 3.82 14.55 -33.49
CA PRO A 280 3.62 13.17 -33.01
C PRO A 280 2.97 13.07 -31.63
N PHE A 281 3.11 14.12 -30.81
CA PHE A 281 2.59 14.16 -29.44
C PHE A 281 1.12 14.59 -29.40
N ALA A 282 0.73 15.56 -30.23
CA ALA A 282 -0.67 15.94 -30.43
C ALA A 282 -1.51 14.76 -30.93
N ASP A 283 -0.94 13.93 -31.81
CA ASP A 283 -1.59 12.74 -32.34
C ASP A 283 -1.72 11.60 -31.30
N PHE A 284 -0.77 11.49 -30.36
CA PHE A 284 -0.81 10.54 -29.25
C PHE A 284 -1.84 10.93 -28.17
N ALA A 285 -1.88 12.22 -27.80
CA ALA A 285 -2.82 12.76 -26.82
C ALA A 285 -4.29 12.58 -27.29
N ASN A 286 -4.58 12.92 -28.55
CA ASN A 286 -5.91 12.78 -29.14
C ASN A 286 -6.42 11.34 -29.19
N ASN A 287 -5.53 10.35 -29.32
CA ASN A 287 -5.91 8.93 -29.32
C ASN A 287 -6.19 8.38 -27.91
N LYS A 288 -5.48 8.86 -26.89
CA LYS A 288 -5.62 8.39 -25.50
C LYS A 288 -6.84 9.00 -24.78
N ILE A 289 -7.26 10.19 -25.20
CA ILE A 289 -8.45 10.92 -24.72
C ILE A 289 -9.76 10.17 -25.01
N LYS A 290 -9.83 9.40 -26.11
CA LYS A 290 -11.03 8.62 -26.48
C LYS A 290 -11.28 7.38 -25.61
N GLN A 291 -10.33 6.92 -24.80
CA GLN A 291 -10.39 5.58 -24.19
C GLN A 291 -10.81 5.52 -22.71
N ASP A 292 -10.72 6.59 -21.90
CA ASP A 292 -11.15 6.51 -20.49
C ASP A 292 -12.10 7.65 -20.07
N ASN A 293 -13.34 7.27 -19.77
CA ASN A 293 -14.41 8.08 -19.20
C ASN A 293 -14.10 8.56 -17.77
N ALA A 294 -13.23 9.56 -17.62
CA ALA A 294 -13.03 10.30 -16.36
C ALA A 294 -13.06 11.81 -16.61
N TYR A 295 -14.27 12.37 -16.71
CA TYR A 295 -14.55 13.65 -17.37
C TYR A 295 -14.14 14.94 -16.61
N ILE A 296 -13.54 14.86 -15.41
CA ILE A 296 -13.35 16.09 -14.57
C ILE A 296 -11.90 16.30 -14.10
N ILE A 297 -11.00 15.32 -14.23
CA ILE A 297 -9.57 15.47 -13.90
C ILE A 297 -8.70 15.51 -15.17
N ARG A 298 -9.27 15.17 -16.33
CA ARG A 298 -8.52 14.77 -17.53
C ARG A 298 -8.32 15.88 -18.57
N LEU A 299 -9.15 16.93 -18.56
CA LEU A 299 -9.09 18.01 -19.55
C LEU A 299 -8.07 19.10 -19.17
N ASP A 300 -7.81 19.28 -17.88
CA ASP A 300 -7.04 20.43 -17.38
C ASP A 300 -5.54 20.15 -17.18
N PHE A 301 -5.16 18.87 -17.05
CA PHE A 301 -3.75 18.48 -16.95
C PHE A 301 -3.04 18.51 -18.31
N GLU A 302 -3.74 18.24 -19.41
CA GLU A 302 -3.15 18.11 -20.76
C GLU A 302 -2.66 19.46 -21.33
N ASN A 303 -3.44 20.54 -21.17
CA ASN A 303 -3.06 21.86 -21.69
C ASN A 303 -1.90 22.50 -20.91
N ILE A 304 -1.83 22.27 -19.59
CA ILE A 304 -0.73 22.74 -18.74
C ILE A 304 0.53 21.89 -18.99
N LYS A 305 0.38 20.59 -19.24
CA LYS A 305 1.48 19.68 -19.64
C LYS A 305 2.17 20.16 -20.91
N ILE A 306 1.40 20.42 -21.97
CA ILE A 306 1.94 20.68 -23.31
C ILE A 306 2.85 21.92 -23.29
N ASN A 307 2.42 23.04 -22.69
CA ASN A 307 3.23 24.26 -22.68
C ASN A 307 4.44 24.22 -21.73
N LEU A 308 4.34 23.56 -20.57
CA LEU A 308 5.43 23.52 -19.59
C LEU A 308 6.56 22.59 -20.04
N PHE A 309 6.22 21.43 -20.60
CA PHE A 309 7.20 20.45 -21.05
C PHE A 309 7.95 20.92 -22.29
N ASP A 310 7.32 21.70 -23.18
CA ASP A 310 7.96 22.27 -24.36
C ASP A 310 9.03 23.32 -24.02
N ILE A 311 8.77 24.13 -22.99
CA ILE A 311 9.73 25.13 -22.48
C ILE A 311 10.90 24.43 -21.77
N ILE A 312 10.63 23.38 -20.99
CA ILE A 312 11.64 22.59 -20.28
C ILE A 312 12.54 21.81 -21.25
N LYS A 313 11.97 21.21 -22.31
CA LYS A 313 12.70 20.44 -23.34
C LYS A 313 13.69 21.33 -24.11
N LYS A 314 13.31 22.57 -24.39
CA LYS A 314 14.17 23.57 -25.05
C LYS A 314 15.27 24.14 -24.16
N ALA A 315 15.07 24.20 -22.85
CA ALA A 315 16.07 24.68 -21.90
C ALA A 315 17.16 23.63 -21.58
N LEU A 316 16.85 22.33 -21.72
CA LEU A 316 17.72 21.21 -21.36
C LEU A 316 18.75 20.80 -22.44
N THR A 317 18.79 21.48 -23.59
CA THR A 317 19.81 21.27 -24.65
C THR A 317 21.12 22.03 -24.39
N ASN A 318 21.18 22.90 -23.38
CA ASN A 318 22.40 23.63 -23.00
C ASN A 318 23.04 23.11 -21.69
N ASN A 319 24.36 23.25 -21.61
CA ASN A 319 25.33 22.48 -20.81
C ASN A 319 25.26 22.65 -19.27
N ASP A 320 24.12 23.01 -18.68
CA ASP A 320 23.98 23.25 -17.23
C ASP A 320 22.63 22.72 -16.67
N LYS A 321 22.31 21.47 -17.02
CA LYS A 321 21.03 20.78 -16.71
C LYS A 321 20.64 20.82 -15.23
N ASN A 322 21.61 20.74 -14.30
CA ASN A 322 21.34 20.71 -12.86
C ASN A 322 21.02 22.09 -12.28
N LYS A 323 21.62 23.16 -12.82
CA LYS A 323 21.36 24.54 -12.42
C LYS A 323 20.00 25.03 -12.93
N ILE A 324 19.65 24.67 -14.17
CA ILE A 324 18.34 24.97 -14.74
C ILE A 324 17.24 24.19 -13.99
N LYS A 325 17.50 22.93 -13.63
CA LYS A 325 16.59 22.10 -12.81
C LYS A 325 16.30 22.74 -11.44
N SER A 326 17.32 23.17 -10.70
CA SER A 326 17.13 23.78 -9.39
C SER A 326 16.43 25.14 -9.48
N GLU A 327 16.75 25.95 -10.49
CA GLU A 327 16.12 27.27 -10.67
C GLU A 327 14.64 27.19 -11.05
N ILE A 328 14.25 26.23 -11.91
CA ILE A 328 12.85 25.99 -12.28
C ILE A 328 12.05 25.48 -11.08
N LEU A 329 12.58 24.48 -10.36
CA LEU A 329 11.93 23.95 -9.16
C LEU A 329 11.76 25.04 -8.10
N ASN A 330 12.79 25.85 -7.84
CA ASN A 330 12.70 26.96 -6.89
C ASN A 330 11.68 28.03 -7.31
N LYS A 331 11.54 28.33 -8.61
CA LYS A 331 10.55 29.31 -9.09
C LYS A 331 9.12 28.78 -9.00
N ILE A 332 8.91 27.49 -9.29
CA ILE A 332 7.61 26.82 -9.11
C ILE A 332 7.26 26.77 -7.62
N ASP A 333 8.19 26.35 -6.76
CA ASP A 333 7.99 26.28 -5.32
C ASP A 333 7.72 27.68 -4.74
N ASN A 334 8.46 28.72 -5.15
CA ASN A 334 8.23 30.10 -4.69
C ASN A 334 6.87 30.65 -5.14
N PHE A 335 6.45 30.40 -6.39
CA PHE A 335 5.14 30.85 -6.88
C PHE A 335 3.99 30.17 -6.11
N ILE A 336 4.13 28.87 -5.84
CA ILE A 336 3.14 28.11 -5.06
C ILE A 336 3.12 28.59 -3.61
N ASN A 337 4.28 28.75 -2.97
CA ASN A 337 4.37 29.21 -1.58
C ASN A 337 3.82 30.64 -1.42
N GLN A 338 4.06 31.53 -2.37
CA GLN A 338 3.51 32.89 -2.35
C GLN A 338 1.98 32.90 -2.37
N ARG A 339 1.34 31.97 -3.07
CA ARG A 339 -0.13 31.82 -3.07
C ARG A 339 -0.66 31.14 -1.81
N ILE A 340 0.14 30.28 -1.17
CA ILE A 340 -0.19 29.69 0.15
C ILE A 340 -0.16 30.79 1.21
N ASP A 341 0.88 31.62 1.22
CA ASP A 341 1.04 32.72 2.18
C ASP A 341 -0.06 33.79 2.04
N ASN A 342 -0.58 33.96 0.82
CA ASN A 342 -1.75 34.82 0.54
C ASN A 342 -3.11 34.15 0.87
N ASN A 343 -3.11 32.90 1.34
CA ASN A 343 -4.31 32.12 1.68
C ASN A 343 -5.27 31.90 0.49
N GLU A 344 -4.73 31.88 -0.73
CA GLU A 344 -5.49 31.79 -1.99
C GLU A 344 -5.71 30.33 -2.47
N LEU A 345 -5.22 29.33 -1.72
CA LEU A 345 -5.26 27.92 -2.13
C LEU A 345 -6.15 27.08 -1.20
N SER A 346 -7.14 26.41 -1.79
CA SER A 346 -8.01 25.42 -1.17
C SER A 346 -7.30 24.07 -0.94
N GLN A 347 -7.83 23.21 -0.06
CA GLN A 347 -7.30 21.85 0.17
C GLN A 347 -7.22 20.99 -1.11
N TYR A 348 -8.04 21.28 -2.12
CA TYR A 348 -8.01 20.59 -3.41
C TYR A 348 -6.72 20.89 -4.19
N GLU A 349 -6.22 22.12 -4.11
CA GLU A 349 -5.04 22.55 -4.85
C GLU A 349 -3.73 22.03 -4.21
N LEU A 350 -3.75 21.74 -2.91
CA LEU A 350 -2.66 21.03 -2.22
C LEU A 350 -2.51 19.57 -2.68
N ILE A 351 -3.62 18.90 -3.06
CA ILE A 351 -3.59 17.54 -3.61
C ILE A 351 -3.09 17.57 -5.05
N THR A 352 -3.54 18.56 -5.83
CA THR A 352 -3.07 18.79 -7.20
C THR A 352 -1.57 19.12 -7.23
N ARG A 353 -1.05 19.87 -6.23
CA ARG A 353 0.39 20.13 -6.04
C ARG A 353 1.21 18.84 -5.98
N ASP A 354 0.81 17.89 -5.16
CA ASP A 354 1.58 16.66 -4.94
C ASP A 354 1.55 15.76 -6.18
N ALA A 355 0.43 15.78 -6.93
CA ALA A 355 0.31 15.08 -8.21
C ALA A 355 1.20 15.72 -9.30
N ILE A 356 1.16 17.05 -9.45
CA ILE A 356 2.01 17.80 -10.41
C ILE A 356 3.48 17.59 -10.09
N ARG A 357 3.86 17.71 -8.81
CA ARG A 357 5.25 17.51 -8.35
C ARG A 357 5.74 16.10 -8.67
N SER A 358 4.90 15.09 -8.45
CA SER A 358 5.22 13.69 -8.74
C SER A 358 5.42 13.45 -10.24
N GLU A 359 4.53 13.98 -11.11
CA GLU A 359 4.67 13.83 -12.57
C GLU A 359 5.88 14.59 -13.13
N ILE A 360 6.15 15.81 -12.64
CA ILE A 360 7.34 16.57 -13.06
C ILE A 360 8.62 15.83 -12.65
N LEU A 361 8.69 15.32 -11.42
CA LEU A 361 9.83 14.52 -10.96
C LEU A 361 10.00 13.24 -11.79
N HIS A 362 8.90 12.57 -12.11
CA HIS A 362 8.91 11.36 -12.93
C HIS A 362 9.45 11.65 -14.33
N PHE A 363 8.92 12.67 -15.01
CA PHE A 363 9.37 13.07 -16.34
C PHE A 363 10.85 13.50 -16.37
N ILE A 364 11.29 14.27 -15.38
CA ILE A 364 12.69 14.72 -15.27
C ILE A 364 13.61 13.50 -15.11
N ASN A 365 13.20 12.51 -14.32
CA ASN A 365 14.01 11.30 -14.11
C ASN A 365 14.05 10.40 -15.35
N GLU A 366 12.95 10.28 -16.10
CA GLU A 366 12.91 9.50 -17.36
C GLU A 366 13.76 10.12 -18.47
N ASN A 367 13.84 11.45 -18.54
CA ASN A 367 14.59 12.16 -19.58
C ASN A 367 16.01 12.56 -19.16
N ALA A 368 16.38 12.45 -17.88
CA ALA A 368 17.77 12.51 -17.45
C ALA A 368 18.53 11.20 -17.73
N ALA A 369 17.81 10.10 -17.97
CA ALA A 369 18.33 8.79 -18.29
C ALA A 369 18.52 8.55 -19.82
N ARG A 370 18.05 9.49 -20.65
CA ARG A 370 18.27 9.55 -22.10
C ARG A 370 19.22 10.69 -22.41
#